data_AF-A0A0M3KIH2-F1
#
_entry.id   AF-A0A0M3KIH2-F1
#
_cell.length_a   1.000
_cell.length_b   1.000
_cell.length_c   1.000
_cell.angle_alpha   90.00
_cell.angle_beta   90.00
_cell.angle_gamma   90.00
#
_symmetry.space_group_name_H-M   'P 1'
#
loop_
_entity.id
_entity.type
_entity.pdbx_description
1 polymer ?
#
loop_
_entity_poly.entity_id
_entity_poly.type
_entity_poly.pdbx_seq_one_letter_code
_entity_poly.pdbx_strand_id
1 'polypeptide(L)'
;LPKEDMNKKLEETISDEMYTNLIMAFDYLCSLAFSSMERDFIFEYRMPIASGAGSRLFGPEIPQVEVIPETNRRIARSETTVKTTKALVTVSDAGTGKYTVNGHGIDEFRSLQAR
;
A
#
# COMPACT_ATOMS: atom_id res chain seq x y z
N LEU A 1 -17.73 9.89 -8.32
CA LEU A 1 -16.97 10.08 -9.57
C LEU A 1 -16.51 11.53 -9.67
N PRO A 2 -15.36 11.86 -10.29
CA PRO A 2 -15.03 13.23 -10.66
C PRO A 2 -15.91 13.70 -11.83
N LYS A 3 -16.06 15.01 -11.99
CA LYS A 3 -16.92 15.64 -13.02
C LYS A 3 -16.60 15.14 -14.43
N GLU A 4 -15.33 15.00 -14.77
CA GLU A 4 -14.91 14.55 -16.11
C GLU A 4 -15.40 13.14 -16.44
N ASP A 5 -15.27 12.21 -15.49
CA ASP A 5 -15.73 10.83 -15.69
C ASP A 5 -17.26 10.76 -15.67
N MET A 6 -17.91 11.68 -14.97
CA MET A 6 -19.36 11.80 -14.94
C MET A 6 -19.91 12.25 -16.30
N ASN A 7 -19.26 13.22 -16.92
CA ASN A 7 -19.60 13.67 -18.28
C ASN A 7 -19.41 12.53 -19.31
N LYS A 8 -18.34 11.72 -19.18
CA LYS A 8 -18.14 10.55 -20.05
C LYS A 8 -19.26 9.52 -19.89
N LYS A 9 -19.69 9.28 -18.65
CA LYS A 9 -20.72 8.29 -18.34
C LYS A 9 -22.11 8.71 -18.83
N LEU A 10 -22.42 10.00 -18.75
CA LEU A 10 -23.70 10.56 -19.19
C LEU A 10 -23.69 10.97 -20.68
N GLU A 11 -22.53 10.90 -21.35
CA GLU A 11 -22.31 11.38 -22.72
C GLU A 11 -22.71 12.85 -22.93
N GLU A 12 -22.75 13.63 -21.85
CA GLU A 12 -23.23 15.01 -21.81
C GLU A 12 -22.25 15.93 -21.05
N THR A 13 -22.20 17.20 -21.45
CA THR A 13 -21.41 18.22 -20.75
C THR A 13 -22.22 18.88 -19.66
N ILE A 14 -21.84 18.65 -18.40
CA ILE A 14 -22.53 19.18 -17.23
C ILE A 14 -21.82 20.43 -16.71
N SER A 15 -22.59 21.44 -16.27
CA SER A 15 -22.03 22.64 -15.61
C SER A 15 -21.58 22.35 -14.18
N ASP A 16 -20.73 23.19 -13.60
CA ASP A 16 -20.28 23.00 -12.21
C ASP A 16 -21.43 23.09 -11.19
N GLU A 17 -22.41 23.97 -11.45
CA GLU A 17 -23.61 24.12 -10.63
C GLU A 17 -24.46 22.85 -10.64
N MET A 18 -24.69 22.27 -11.84
CA MET A 18 -25.43 21.03 -11.99
C MET A 18 -24.73 19.85 -11.32
N TYR A 19 -23.40 19.76 -11.46
CA TYR A 19 -22.61 18.73 -10.78
C TYR A 19 -22.70 18.84 -9.26
N THR A 20 -22.68 20.07 -8.72
CA THR A 20 -22.84 20.33 -7.28
C THR A 20 -24.23 19.89 -6.81
N ASN A 21 -25.28 20.26 -7.55
CA ASN A 21 -26.65 19.84 -7.26
C ASN A 21 -26.81 18.31 -7.26
N LEU A 22 -26.14 17.64 -8.19
CA LEU A 22 -26.16 16.19 -8.30
C LEU A 22 -25.48 15.51 -7.09
N ILE A 23 -24.33 16.03 -6.64
CA ILE A 23 -23.66 15.52 -5.43
C ILE A 23 -24.58 15.69 -4.21
N MET A 24 -25.22 16.85 -4.05
CA MET A 24 -26.15 17.08 -2.95
C MET A 24 -27.33 16.09 -2.98
N ALA A 25 -27.85 15.79 -4.17
CA ALA A 25 -28.91 14.79 -4.34
C ALA A 25 -28.45 13.37 -3.96
N PHE A 26 -27.23 12.98 -4.33
CA PHE A 26 -26.67 11.69 -3.94
C PHE A 26 -26.40 11.58 -2.43
N ASP A 27 -25.97 12.66 -1.79
CA ASP A 27 -25.75 12.69 -0.35
C ASP A 27 -27.09 12.56 0.40
N TYR A 28 -28.12 13.28 -0.07
CA TYR A 28 -29.48 13.13 0.41
C TYR A 28 -29.99 11.69 0.24
N LEU A 29 -29.80 11.08 -0.95
CA LEU A 29 -30.20 9.69 -1.20
C LEU A 29 -29.52 8.71 -0.24
N CYS A 30 -28.24 8.92 0.08
CA CYS A 30 -27.51 8.09 1.04
C CYS A 30 -28.05 8.25 2.48
N SER A 31 -28.58 9.42 2.83
CA SER A 31 -29.10 9.73 4.18
C SER A 31 -30.46 9.09 4.50
N LEU A 32 -31.19 8.63 3.48
CA LEU A 32 -32.51 8.03 3.64
C LEU A 32 -32.44 6.62 4.24
N ALA A 33 -33.45 6.26 5.04
CA ALA A 33 -33.52 4.97 5.73
C ALA A 33 -33.57 3.75 4.80
N PHE A 34 -34.03 3.93 3.55
CA PHE A 34 -34.13 2.87 2.53
C PHE A 34 -32.99 2.88 1.51
N SER A 35 -31.92 3.66 1.74
CA SER A 35 -30.77 3.74 0.84
C SER A 35 -30.09 2.39 0.58
N SER A 36 -30.30 1.40 1.44
CA SER A 36 -29.82 0.03 1.28
C SER A 36 -30.44 -0.73 0.11
N MET A 37 -31.65 -0.35 -0.32
CA MET A 37 -32.34 -0.95 -1.47
C MET A 37 -31.75 -0.45 -2.78
N GLU A 38 -31.36 0.84 -2.82
CA GLU A 38 -30.73 1.49 -3.98
C GLU A 38 -29.19 1.40 -3.95
N ARG A 39 -28.64 0.40 -3.23
CA ARG A 39 -27.19 0.25 -3.04
C ARG A 39 -26.47 0.15 -4.38
N ASP A 40 -26.97 -0.68 -5.29
CA ASP A 40 -26.29 -0.96 -6.55
C ASP A 40 -26.17 0.30 -7.41
N PHE A 41 -27.23 1.11 -7.44
CA PHE A 41 -27.25 2.41 -8.10
C PHE A 41 -26.26 3.39 -7.46
N ILE A 42 -26.22 3.49 -6.13
CA ILE A 42 -25.27 4.39 -5.43
C ILE A 42 -23.82 3.99 -5.73
N PHE A 43 -23.54 2.69 -5.72
CA PHE A 43 -22.17 2.18 -5.91
C PHE A 43 -21.68 2.36 -7.35
N GLU A 44 -22.58 2.35 -8.32
CA GLU A 44 -22.28 2.62 -9.72
C GLU A 44 -21.69 4.04 -9.96
N TYR A 45 -21.96 5.00 -9.07
CA TYR A 45 -21.41 6.36 -9.13
C TYR A 45 -20.23 6.61 -8.18
N ARG A 46 -19.83 5.61 -7.39
CA ARG A 46 -18.66 5.67 -6.50
C ARG A 46 -17.43 5.10 -7.20
N MET A 47 -16.29 5.75 -7.01
CA MET A 47 -15.00 5.15 -7.38
C MET A 47 -14.35 4.60 -6.12
N PRO A 48 -13.94 3.32 -6.10
CA PRO A 48 -13.15 2.80 -5.01
C PRO A 48 -11.81 3.54 -5.02
N ILE A 49 -11.52 4.25 -3.94
CA ILE A 49 -10.17 4.75 -3.72
C ILE A 49 -9.36 3.53 -3.32
N ALA A 50 -8.58 2.99 -4.26
CA ALA A 50 -7.49 2.12 -3.88
C ALA A 50 -6.57 2.95 -2.98
N SER A 51 -6.55 2.67 -1.68
CA SER A 51 -5.38 3.06 -0.91
C SER A 51 -4.18 2.45 -1.65
N GLY A 52 -3.10 3.19 -1.83
CA GLY A 52 -1.94 2.76 -2.64
C GLY A 52 -1.26 1.47 -2.19
N ALA A 53 -1.87 0.74 -1.26
CA ALA A 53 -1.50 -0.57 -0.82
C ALA A 53 -2.08 -1.61 -1.79
N GLY A 54 -1.44 -1.75 -2.96
CA GLY A 54 -1.60 -2.95 -3.78
C GLY A 54 -1.46 -4.20 -2.90
N SER A 55 -2.39 -5.15 -3.01
CA SER A 55 -2.44 -6.40 -2.22
C SER A 55 -2.35 -6.26 -0.68
N ARG A 56 -2.39 -5.05 -0.11
CA ARG A 56 -2.09 -4.85 1.32
C ARG A 56 -3.16 -4.06 2.00
N LEU A 57 -3.84 -4.69 2.95
CA LEU A 57 -4.78 -3.98 3.81
C LEU A 57 -4.02 -3.07 4.81
N PHE A 58 -2.78 -3.44 5.19
CA PHE A 58 -1.90 -2.68 6.09
C PHE A 58 -0.40 -3.02 5.89
N GLY A 59 0.50 -2.05 6.04
CA GLY A 59 1.95 -2.24 6.29
C GLY A 59 2.89 -2.35 5.07
N PRO A 60 4.22 -2.32 5.29
CA PRO A 60 5.25 -2.45 4.25
C PRO A 60 5.34 -3.87 3.69
N GLU A 61 6.16 -4.04 2.65
CA GLU A 61 6.33 -5.32 1.99
C GLU A 61 7.00 -6.40 2.84
N ILE A 62 6.26 -7.46 3.15
CA ILE A 62 6.80 -8.69 3.77
C ILE A 62 7.59 -9.43 2.68
N PRO A 63 8.91 -9.60 2.84
CA PRO A 63 9.75 -10.30 1.88
C PRO A 63 9.40 -11.78 1.85
N GLN A 64 9.59 -12.41 0.69
CA GLN A 64 9.42 -13.86 0.53
C GLN A 64 10.51 -14.61 1.31
N VAL A 65 10.11 -15.73 1.93
CA VAL A 65 11.01 -16.58 2.71
C VAL A 65 11.44 -17.76 1.85
N GLU A 66 12.74 -17.94 1.68
CA GLU A 66 13.35 -19.06 0.96
C GLU A 66 13.96 -20.05 1.96
N VAL A 67 13.93 -21.35 1.65
CA VAL A 67 14.62 -22.37 2.46
C VAL A 67 15.91 -22.76 1.75
N ILE A 68 17.05 -22.57 2.41
CA ILE A 68 18.33 -23.01 1.87
C ILE A 68 18.39 -24.55 1.93
N PRO A 69 18.56 -25.25 0.79
CA PRO A 69 18.55 -26.72 0.77
C PRO A 69 19.65 -27.37 1.61
N GLU A 70 20.82 -26.72 1.71
CA GLU A 70 22.01 -27.27 2.38
C GLU A 70 21.91 -27.26 3.91
N THR A 71 21.26 -26.23 4.47
CA THR A 71 21.19 -26.02 5.93
C THR A 71 19.78 -26.17 6.48
N ASN A 72 18.79 -26.35 5.59
CA ASN A 72 17.35 -26.36 5.88
C ASN A 72 16.90 -25.13 6.70
N ARG A 73 17.60 -24.01 6.55
CA ARG A 73 17.29 -22.76 7.24
C ARG A 73 16.45 -21.86 6.36
N ARG A 74 15.48 -21.21 6.99
CA ARG A 74 14.65 -20.16 6.38
C ARG A 74 15.46 -18.87 6.31
N ILE A 75 15.51 -18.23 5.15
CA ILE A 75 16.13 -16.94 4.93
C ILE A 75 15.13 -15.97 4.30
N ALA A 76 15.27 -14.70 4.63
CA ALA A 76 14.58 -13.60 3.98
C ALA A 76 15.62 -12.58 3.49
N ARG A 77 15.42 -12.07 2.28
CA ARG A 77 16.28 -11.03 1.69
C ARG A 77 15.49 -9.74 1.55
N SER A 78 16.13 -8.62 1.86
CA SER A 78 15.57 -7.30 1.68
C SER A 78 16.64 -6.34 1.20
N GLU A 79 16.28 -5.49 0.22
CA GLU A 79 17.11 -4.40 -0.28
C GLU A 79 16.56 -3.08 0.26
N THR A 80 17.45 -2.24 0.78
CA THR A 80 17.09 -0.91 1.27
C THR A 80 18.12 0.12 0.84
N THR A 81 17.69 1.37 0.76
CA THR A 81 18.52 2.49 0.32
C THR A 81 18.35 3.68 1.24
N VAL A 82 19.46 4.23 1.73
CA VAL A 82 19.50 5.47 2.52
C VAL A 82 20.49 6.43 1.86
N LYS A 83 20.00 7.60 1.45
CA LYS A 83 20.77 8.59 0.67
C LYS A 83 21.36 7.93 -0.60
N THR A 84 22.69 7.84 -0.69
CA THR A 84 23.42 7.25 -1.81
C THR A 84 23.83 5.79 -1.55
N THR A 85 23.63 5.29 -0.33
CA THR A 85 24.04 3.94 0.07
C THR A 85 22.90 2.96 -0.15
N LYS A 86 23.23 1.81 -0.75
CA LYS A 86 22.34 0.66 -0.88
C LYS A 86 22.84 -0.49 -0.02
N ALA A 87 21.94 -1.22 0.61
CA ALA A 87 22.27 -2.38 1.43
C ALA A 87 21.35 -3.56 1.07
N LEU A 88 21.97 -4.72 0.83
CA LEU A 88 21.28 -5.99 0.70
C LEU A 88 21.48 -6.77 1.99
N VAL A 89 20.38 -7.08 2.68
CA VAL A 89 20.41 -7.80 3.96
C VAL A 89 19.80 -9.18 3.78
N THR A 90 20.51 -10.20 4.25
CA THR A 90 19.97 -11.55 4.38
C THR A 90 19.80 -11.85 5.86
N VAL A 91 18.57 -12.13 6.27
CA VAL A 91 18.23 -12.54 7.63
C VAL A 91 17.92 -14.02 7.61
N SER A 92 18.55 -14.79 8.51
CA SER A 92 18.27 -16.20 8.71
C SER A 92 17.45 -16.43 9.97
N ASP A 93 16.54 -17.37 9.91
CA ASP A 93 15.78 -17.84 11.06
C ASP A 93 16.65 -18.64 12.04
N ALA A 94 16.33 -18.57 13.34
CA ALA A 94 17.07 -19.20 14.44
C ALA A 94 18.58 -18.83 14.52
N GLY A 95 18.89 -17.53 14.49
CA GLY A 95 20.26 -17.03 14.65
C GLY A 95 20.74 -16.90 16.11
N THR A 96 22.05 -16.83 16.32
CA THR A 96 22.69 -16.59 17.63
C THR A 96 22.99 -15.11 17.90
N GLY A 97 22.41 -14.19 17.12
CA GLY A 97 22.72 -12.76 17.19
C GLY A 97 24.06 -12.35 16.55
N LYS A 98 24.61 -13.17 15.64
CA LYS A 98 25.83 -12.82 14.90
C LYS A 98 25.48 -11.91 13.71
N TYR A 99 26.07 -10.73 13.67
CA TYR A 99 25.95 -9.78 12.57
C TYR A 99 27.27 -9.69 11.81
N THR A 100 27.20 -9.78 10.48
CA THR A 100 28.34 -9.59 9.59
C THR A 100 27.99 -8.61 8.49
N VAL A 101 28.74 -7.52 8.38
CA VAL A 101 28.62 -6.53 7.31
C VAL A 101 29.83 -6.68 6.40
N ASN A 102 29.60 -7.03 5.13
CA ASN A 102 30.66 -7.28 4.13
C ASN A 102 31.75 -8.27 4.58
N GLY A 103 31.41 -9.24 5.44
CA GLY A 103 32.36 -10.22 5.99
C GLY A 103 33.02 -9.79 7.32
N HIS A 104 32.81 -8.56 7.75
CA HIS A 104 33.35 -8.02 9.00
C HIS A 104 32.28 -8.02 10.11
N GLY A 105 32.71 -8.13 11.37
CA GLY A 105 31.81 -8.03 12.52
C GLY A 105 31.32 -6.59 12.74
N ILE A 106 30.20 -6.45 13.45
CA ILE A 106 29.65 -5.12 13.80
C ILE A 106 30.61 -4.29 14.70
N ASP A 107 31.58 -4.95 15.33
CA ASP A 107 32.63 -4.30 16.13
C ASP A 107 33.56 -3.40 15.31
N GLU A 108 33.60 -3.59 13.98
CA GLU A 108 34.43 -2.75 13.10
C GLU A 108 33.86 -1.33 12.94
N PHE A 109 32.57 -1.14 13.18
CA PHE A 109 31.98 0.20 13.23
C PHE A 109 32.55 0.96 14.43
N ARG A 110 33.37 1.98 14.15
CA ARG A 110 34.02 2.80 15.19
C ARG A 110 33.03 3.65 15.98
N SER A 111 31.96 4.13 15.34
CA SER A 111 30.92 4.92 16.00
C SER A 111 29.91 4.01 16.68
N LEU A 112 29.61 4.29 17.95
CA LEU A 112 28.57 3.56 18.69
C LEU A 112 27.17 3.83 18.13
N GLN A 113 26.93 4.99 17.53
CA GLN A 113 25.65 5.30 16.87
C GLN A 113 25.41 4.45 15.60
N ALA A 114 26.48 3.90 15.01
CA ALA A 114 26.39 3.07 13.81
C ALA A 114 26.27 1.57 14.13
N ARG A 115 26.30 1.18 15.40
CA ARG A 115 26.07 -0.18 15.90
C ARG A 115 24.63 -0.30 16.38
#